data_AF-M6RFM2-F1
#
_entry.id   AF-M6RFM2-F1
#
_cell.length_a   1.000
_cell.length_b   1.000
_cell.length_c   1.000
_cell.angle_alpha   90.00
_cell.angle_beta   90.00
_cell.angle_gamma   90.00
#
_symmetry.space_group_name_H-M   'P 1'
#
loop_
_entity.id
_entity.type
_entity.pdbx_description
1 polymer ?
#
loop_
_entity_poly.entity_id
_entity_poly.type
_entity_poly.pdbx_seq_one_letter_code
_entity_poly.pdbx_strand_id
1 'polypeptide(L)'
;MEIVSSRDEWKKKIQILSEFLPGLRDVFSKTDIKKDIILRPILIPEYGMSLNAAEGLNSLWSQIQISEYDRLVVDLGSGLTFLSAKKYFGNSIPIYGVNIGFPKKKMLDWLEQKKSLLGFSEVKIEVEKILEISNLGGFGSKNGIILEYCNSFYRKIKFLWSLFILVNLCM
;
A
#
# COMPACT_ATOMS: atom_id res chain seq x y z
N MET A 1 -21.64 -6.46 -8.52
CA MET A 1 -20.17 -6.34 -8.57
C MET A 1 -19.71 -7.13 -9.77
N GLU A 2 -19.22 -6.47 -10.82
CA GLU A 2 -18.61 -7.17 -11.95
C GLU A 2 -17.16 -7.48 -11.59
N ILE A 3 -16.80 -8.76 -11.58
CA ILE A 3 -15.42 -9.19 -11.38
C ILE A 3 -14.76 -9.24 -12.76
N VAL A 4 -13.70 -8.47 -12.97
CA VAL A 4 -12.89 -8.53 -14.19
C VAL A 4 -11.73 -9.49 -14.01
N SER A 5 -11.44 -10.29 -15.04
CA SER A 5 -10.56 -11.45 -14.96
C SER A 5 -9.07 -11.12 -15.07
N SER A 6 -8.72 -9.91 -15.54
CA SER A 6 -7.33 -9.49 -15.69
C SER A 6 -7.15 -7.97 -15.63
N ARG A 7 -5.91 -7.56 -15.37
CA ARG A 7 -5.51 -6.14 -15.29
C ARG A 7 -5.68 -5.40 -16.62
N ASP A 8 -5.40 -6.07 -17.74
CA ASP A 8 -5.52 -5.46 -19.06
C ASP A 8 -6.99 -5.31 -19.48
N GLU A 9 -7.84 -6.24 -19.05
CA GLU A 9 -9.29 -6.14 -19.20
C GLU A 9 -9.86 -4.98 -18.36
N TRP A 10 -9.38 -4.82 -17.12
CA TRP A 10 -9.73 -3.67 -16.29
C TRP A 10 -9.33 -2.35 -16.95
N LYS A 11 -8.09 -2.24 -17.47
CA LYS A 11 -7.62 -1.02 -18.15
C LYS A 11 -8.46 -0.67 -19.38
N LYS A 12 -8.80 -1.66 -20.21
CA LYS A 12 -9.68 -1.45 -21.38
C LYS A 12 -11.07 -0.98 -20.97
N LYS A 13 -11.66 -1.58 -19.92
CA LYS A 13 -12.95 -1.14 -19.40
C LYS A 13 -12.90 0.30 -18.86
N ILE A 14 -11.85 0.67 -18.14
CA ILE A 14 -11.67 2.05 -17.63
C ILE A 14 -11.53 3.05 -18.77
N GLN A 15 -10.78 2.70 -19.82
CA GLN A 15 -10.61 3.54 -21.01
C GLN A 15 -11.96 3.79 -21.69
N ILE A 16 -12.73 2.73 -21.94
CA ILE A 16 -14.08 2.83 -22.52
C ILE A 16 -15.00 3.67 -21.61
N LEU A 17 -15.02 3.41 -20.30
CA LEU A 17 -15.84 4.18 -19.36
C LEU A 17 -15.47 5.67 -19.33
N SER A 18 -14.19 6.00 -19.51
CA SER A 18 -13.72 7.38 -19.57
C SER A 18 -14.11 8.12 -20.85
N GLU A 19 -14.37 7.40 -21.94
CA GLU A 19 -14.87 7.94 -23.20
C GLU A 19 -16.39 8.22 -23.15
N PHE A 20 -17.14 7.38 -22.41
CA PHE A 20 -18.59 7.56 -22.22
C PHE A 20 -18.96 8.55 -21.11
N LEU A 21 -18.07 8.80 -20.15
CA LEU A 21 -18.27 9.74 -19.05
C LEU A 21 -17.13 10.77 -19.06
N PRO A 22 -17.23 11.87 -19.82
CA PRO A 22 -16.14 12.83 -19.98
C PRO A 22 -15.67 13.48 -18.66
N GLY A 23 -16.49 13.46 -17.60
CA GLY A 23 -16.12 13.93 -16.25
C GLY A 23 -15.41 12.90 -15.36
N LEU A 24 -15.15 11.67 -15.84
CA LEU A 24 -14.51 10.61 -15.04
C LEU A 24 -13.07 10.97 -14.63
N ARG A 25 -12.39 11.82 -15.41
CA ARG A 25 -11.06 12.34 -15.05
C ARG A 25 -11.11 13.37 -13.91
N ASP A 26 -12.20 14.14 -13.82
CA ASP A 26 -12.37 15.19 -12.82
C ASP A 26 -12.75 14.65 -11.43
N VAL A 27 -13.28 13.42 -11.35
CA VAL A 27 -13.64 12.73 -10.09
C VAL A 27 -12.42 12.52 -9.17
N PHE A 28 -11.21 12.50 -9.72
CA PHE A 28 -9.98 12.43 -8.92
C PHE A 28 -9.63 13.77 -8.23
N SER A 29 -10.39 14.85 -8.45
CA SER A 29 -9.99 16.20 -8.05
C SER A 29 -10.94 16.99 -7.14
N LYS A 30 -12.23 16.64 -6.97
CA LYS A 30 -13.09 17.34 -5.98
C LYS A 30 -14.42 16.64 -5.70
N THR A 31 -14.77 16.65 -4.41
CA THR A 31 -16.07 16.31 -3.82
C THR A 31 -17.14 17.35 -4.17
N ASP A 32 -18.28 16.92 -4.71
CA ASP A 32 -19.59 17.53 -4.45
C ASP A 32 -20.71 16.53 -4.75
N ILE A 33 -21.38 16.06 -3.70
CA ILE A 33 -22.52 15.14 -3.79
C ILE A 33 -23.79 15.99 -3.75
N LYS A 34 -24.44 16.18 -4.91
CA LYS A 34 -25.87 16.50 -4.98
C LYS A 34 -26.62 15.41 -5.72
N LYS A 35 -27.78 15.10 -5.14
CA LYS A 35 -28.73 14.02 -5.45
C LYS A 35 -29.12 13.98 -6.93
N ASP A 36 -28.73 12.89 -7.57
CA ASP A 36 -29.58 12.03 -8.41
C ASP A 36 -28.97 10.63 -8.30
N ILE A 37 -29.73 9.64 -7.80
CA ILE A 37 -29.22 8.26 -7.64
C ILE A 37 -29.25 7.59 -9.01
N ILE A 38 -28.40 8.08 -9.90
CA ILE A 38 -27.82 7.29 -10.96
C ILE A 38 -26.82 6.39 -10.22
N LEU A 39 -27.06 5.08 -10.17
CA LEU A 39 -26.07 4.11 -9.68
C LEU A 39 -24.87 4.11 -10.63
N ARG A 40 -24.01 5.14 -10.49
CA ARG A 40 -22.76 5.24 -11.21
C ARG A 40 -21.83 4.17 -10.66
N PRO A 41 -21.16 3.38 -11.51
CA PRO A 41 -20.19 2.41 -11.03
C PRO A 41 -19.10 3.15 -10.23
N ILE A 42 -18.96 2.78 -8.95
CA ILE A 42 -17.88 3.27 -8.10
C ILE A 42 -16.62 2.51 -8.49
N LEU A 43 -15.63 3.23 -9.01
CA LEU A 43 -14.35 2.66 -9.38
C LEU A 43 -13.42 2.70 -8.16
N ILE A 44 -12.99 1.52 -7.72
CA ILE A 44 -11.97 1.37 -6.69
C ILE A 44 -10.62 1.25 -7.40
N PRO A 45 -9.64 2.12 -7.11
CA PRO A 45 -8.33 2.04 -7.74
C PRO A 45 -7.60 0.75 -7.34
N GLU A 46 -6.67 0.32 -8.19
CA GLU A 46 -5.81 -0.83 -7.91
C GLU A 46 -5.18 -0.70 -6.51
N TYR A 47 -5.27 -1.78 -5.71
CA TYR A 47 -4.81 -1.82 -4.30
C TYR A 47 -5.51 -0.83 -3.35
N GLY A 48 -6.65 -0.25 -3.74
CA GLY A 48 -7.33 0.78 -2.96
C GLY A 48 -6.56 2.10 -2.89
N MET A 49 -5.56 2.32 -3.77
CA MET A 49 -4.67 3.49 -3.77
C MET A 49 -5.44 4.81 -4.01
N SER A 50 -6.02 5.36 -2.94
CA SER A 50 -6.86 6.55 -2.91
C SER A 50 -6.64 7.32 -1.60
N LEU A 51 -6.94 8.62 -1.61
CA LEU A 51 -6.84 9.46 -0.43
C LEU A 51 -7.76 8.93 0.70
N ASN A 52 -9.02 8.60 0.37
CA ASN A 52 -9.98 8.07 1.35
C ASN A 52 -9.50 6.77 2.02
N ALA A 53 -8.89 5.86 1.26
CA ALA A 53 -8.32 4.64 1.84
C ALA A 53 -7.11 4.95 2.74
N ALA A 54 -6.26 5.90 2.35
CA ALA A 54 -5.15 6.35 3.19
C ALA A 54 -5.64 7.00 4.49
N GLU A 55 -6.68 7.83 4.44
CA GLU A 55 -7.30 8.47 5.59
C GLU A 55 -8.02 7.47 6.50
N GLY A 56 -8.63 6.44 5.92
CA GLY A 56 -9.22 5.34 6.68
C GLY A 56 -8.20 4.63 7.58
N LEU A 57 -6.93 4.58 7.16
CA LEU A 57 -5.84 4.02 7.97
C LEU A 57 -5.48 4.88 9.18
N ASN A 58 -5.90 6.14 9.28
CA ASN A 58 -5.69 6.95 10.48
C ASN A 58 -6.32 6.30 11.73
N SER A 59 -7.46 5.63 11.57
CA SER A 59 -8.08 4.88 12.67
C SER A 59 -7.19 3.73 13.14
N LEU A 60 -6.53 3.02 12.21
CA LEU A 60 -5.54 2.00 12.56
C LEU A 60 -4.34 2.64 13.28
N TRP A 61 -3.77 3.71 12.74
CA TRP A 61 -2.59 4.36 13.30
C TRP A 61 -2.84 4.93 14.71
N SER A 62 -4.04 5.46 14.95
CA SER A 62 -4.43 5.99 16.27
C SER A 62 -4.47 4.93 17.38
N GLN A 63 -4.62 3.66 17.03
CA GLN A 63 -4.69 2.55 17.99
C GLN A 63 -3.30 2.02 18.36
N ILE A 64 -2.23 2.44 17.66
CA ILE A 64 -0.86 1.99 17.91
C ILE A 64 -0.17 2.96 18.86
N GLN A 65 0.20 2.49 20.04
CA GLN A 65 1.00 3.24 21.00
C GLN A 65 2.48 3.22 20.58
N ILE A 66 2.84 4.07 19.62
CA ILE A 66 4.20 4.08 19.04
C ILE A 66 5.32 4.36 20.06
N SER A 67 5.02 4.94 21.22
CA SER A 67 5.99 5.13 22.31
C SER A 67 6.51 3.82 22.91
N GLU A 68 5.81 2.71 22.70
CA GLU A 68 6.21 1.38 23.16
C GLU A 68 7.15 0.65 22.19
N TYR A 69 7.43 1.24 21.03
CA TYR A 69 8.18 0.59 19.95
C TYR A 69 9.31 1.48 19.44
N ASP A 70 10.47 0.89 19.16
CA ASP A 70 11.61 1.62 18.60
C ASP A 70 11.46 1.93 17.10
N ARG A 71 10.62 1.15 16.40
CA ARG A 71 10.41 1.24 14.96
C ARG A 71 9.11 0.58 14.53
N LEU A 72 8.57 1.07 13.42
CA LEU A 72 7.49 0.41 12.68
C LEU A 72 8.09 -0.23 11.43
N VAL A 73 7.70 -1.48 11.15
CA VAL A 73 8.09 -2.17 9.92
C VAL A 73 6.82 -2.62 9.21
N VAL A 74 6.71 -2.30 7.93
CA VAL A 74 5.49 -2.46 7.13
C VAL A 74 5.85 -3.24 5.87
N ASP A 75 4.97 -4.15 5.49
CA ASP A 75 5.02 -4.74 4.16
C ASP A 75 4.81 -3.67 3.07
N LEU A 76 5.72 -3.65 2.10
CA LEU A 76 5.74 -2.71 1.01
C LEU A 76 5.38 -3.40 -0.32
N GLY A 77 4.08 -3.69 -0.45
CA GLY A 77 3.45 -4.07 -1.72
C GLY A 77 3.12 -2.83 -2.57
N SER A 78 1.87 -2.37 -2.54
CA SER A 78 1.45 -1.19 -3.32
C SER A 78 1.92 0.15 -2.74
N GLY A 79 2.28 0.19 -1.45
CA GLY A 79 2.82 1.37 -0.77
C GLY A 79 1.81 2.24 -0.01
N LEU A 80 0.50 2.01 -0.14
CA LEU A 80 -0.53 2.85 0.52
C LEU A 80 -0.35 2.86 2.04
N THR A 81 -0.21 1.68 2.65
CA THR A 81 -0.01 1.52 4.10
C THR A 81 1.23 2.26 4.58
N PHE A 82 2.37 2.06 3.91
CA PHE A 82 3.63 2.73 4.23
C PHE A 82 3.52 4.26 4.12
N LEU A 83 2.96 4.78 3.02
CA LEU A 83 2.80 6.22 2.82
C LEU A 83 1.84 6.84 3.84
N SER A 84 0.76 6.15 4.18
CA SER A 84 -0.18 6.62 5.21
C SER A 84 0.46 6.66 6.61
N ALA A 85 1.27 5.65 6.96
CA ALA A 85 1.98 5.63 8.24
C ALA A 85 3.02 6.76 8.31
N LYS A 86 3.77 6.99 7.22
CA LYS A 86 4.72 8.12 7.11
C LYS A 86 4.02 9.48 7.21
N LYS A 87 2.84 9.64 6.62
CA LYS A 87 2.03 10.85 6.77
C LYS A 87 1.56 11.04 8.21
N TYR A 88 1.05 9.98 8.84
CA TYR A 88 0.43 10.05 10.15
C TYR A 88 1.45 10.28 11.28
N PHE A 89 2.52 9.48 11.32
CA PHE A 89 3.51 9.57 12.39
C PHE A 89 4.65 10.56 12.09
N GLY A 90 4.85 10.95 10.83
CA GLY A 90 5.94 11.84 10.43
C GLY A 90 7.31 11.28 10.85
N ASN A 91 7.97 12.00 11.76
CA ASN A 91 9.28 11.63 12.30
C ASN A 91 9.22 11.07 13.73
N SER A 92 8.02 10.79 14.25
CA SER A 92 7.83 10.34 15.64
C SER A 92 8.39 8.93 15.90
N ILE A 93 8.52 8.11 14.86
CA ILE A 93 9.09 6.77 14.92
C ILE A 93 9.75 6.42 13.57
N PRO A 94 10.89 5.72 13.53
CA PRO A 94 11.44 5.15 12.31
C PRO A 94 10.46 4.17 11.65
N ILE A 95 10.13 4.37 10.36
CA ILE A 95 9.23 3.48 9.60
C ILE A 95 10.00 2.85 8.44
N TYR A 96 10.06 1.53 8.41
CA TYR A 96 10.71 0.74 7.35
C TYR A 96 9.66 0.06 6.47
N GLY A 97 9.90 0.06 5.17
CA GLY A 97 9.09 -0.68 4.19
C GLY A 97 9.87 -1.86 3.64
N VAL A 98 9.37 -3.08 3.78
CA VAL A 98 10.00 -4.28 3.22
C VAL A 98 9.35 -4.63 1.89
N ASN A 99 10.10 -4.47 0.81
CA ASN A 99 9.62 -4.61 -0.55
C ASN A 99 9.46 -6.08 -0.97
N ILE A 100 8.30 -6.42 -1.53
CA ILE A 100 7.89 -7.82 -1.76
C ILE A 100 7.41 -8.14 -3.17
N GLY A 101 7.81 -7.32 -4.14
CA GLY A 101 7.47 -7.63 -5.53
C GLY A 101 8.31 -6.91 -6.55
N PHE A 102 8.41 -5.59 -6.44
CA PHE A 102 9.22 -4.83 -7.40
C PHE A 102 10.69 -4.80 -6.97
N PRO A 103 11.62 -4.59 -7.90
CA PRO A 103 12.97 -4.16 -7.54
C PRO A 103 12.92 -2.83 -6.79
N LYS A 104 13.80 -2.63 -5.80
CA LYS A 104 13.82 -1.44 -4.93
C LYS A 104 13.76 -0.12 -5.69
N LYS A 105 14.54 0.00 -6.78
CA LYS A 105 14.53 1.21 -7.62
C LYS A 105 13.14 1.54 -8.16
N LYS A 106 12.46 0.53 -8.73
CA LYS A 106 11.10 0.68 -9.27
C LYS A 106 10.08 1.00 -8.16
N MET A 107 10.27 0.44 -6.96
CA MET A 107 9.42 0.76 -5.82
C MET A 107 9.58 2.22 -5.38
N LEU A 108 10.79 2.76 -5.36
CA LEU A 108 11.02 4.17 -5.01
C LEU A 108 10.32 5.11 -6.00
N ASP A 109 10.50 4.90 -7.30
CA ASP A 109 9.83 5.68 -8.35
C ASP A 109 8.29 5.60 -8.22
N TRP A 110 7.79 4.39 -7.94
CA TRP A 110 6.37 4.14 -7.71
C TRP A 110 5.84 4.90 -6.48
N LEU A 111 6.55 4.86 -5.35
CA LEU A 111 6.14 5.54 -4.13
C LEU A 111 6.13 7.06 -4.30
N GLU A 112 7.13 7.64 -4.98
CA GLU A 112 7.14 9.08 -5.26
C GLU A 112 5.95 9.50 -6.13
N GLN A 113 5.64 8.70 -7.16
CA GLN A 113 4.44 8.94 -7.97
C GLN A 113 3.16 8.86 -7.14
N LYS A 114 3.00 7.82 -6.31
CA LYS A 114 1.78 7.63 -5.50
C LYS A 114 1.65 8.65 -4.40
N LYS A 115 2.74 9.05 -3.77
CA LYS A 115 2.78 10.15 -2.81
C LYS A 115 2.19 11.43 -3.41
N SER A 116 2.60 11.77 -4.64
CA SER A 116 2.05 12.94 -5.36
C SER A 116 0.55 12.81 -5.61
N LEU A 117 0.09 11.64 -6.10
CA LEU A 117 -1.34 11.38 -6.35
C LEU A 117 -2.21 11.45 -5.09
N LEU A 118 -1.65 11.10 -3.92
CA LEU A 118 -2.34 11.17 -2.64
C LEU A 118 -2.29 12.56 -2.01
N GLY A 119 -1.60 13.53 -2.61
CA GLY A 119 -1.39 14.86 -2.02
C GLY A 119 -0.47 14.83 -0.80
N PHE A 120 0.45 13.87 -0.72
CA PHE A 120 1.34 13.67 0.43
C PHE A 120 2.72 14.30 0.17
N SER A 121 2.78 15.44 -0.52
CA SER A 121 4.01 16.06 -1.01
C SER A 121 5.10 16.23 0.05
N GLU A 122 4.73 16.51 1.30
CA GLU A 122 5.62 16.71 2.44
C GLU A 122 6.22 15.40 2.99
N VAL A 123 5.67 14.24 2.62
CA VAL A 123 6.18 12.94 3.08
C VAL A 123 7.55 12.65 2.45
N LYS A 124 8.58 12.59 3.29
CA LYS A 124 9.93 12.18 2.86
C LYS A 124 10.03 10.66 2.79
N ILE A 125 10.44 10.13 1.64
CA ILE A 125 10.78 8.71 1.46
C ILE A 125 12.29 8.57 1.64
N GLU A 126 12.69 7.88 2.70
CA GLU A 126 14.08 7.61 3.04
C GLU A 126 14.51 6.30 2.38
N VAL A 127 15.41 6.38 1.40
CA VAL A 127 15.83 5.25 0.56
C VAL A 127 16.42 4.11 1.38
N GLU A 128 17.14 4.45 2.45
CA GLU A 128 17.73 3.54 3.43
C GLU A 128 16.69 2.77 4.25
N LYS A 129 15.47 3.31 4.38
CA LYS A 129 14.36 2.65 5.10
C LYS A 129 13.49 1.77 4.19
N ILE A 130 13.78 1.74 2.89
CA ILE A 130 13.17 0.80 1.95
C ILE A 130 14.08 -0.42 1.84
N LEU A 131 13.66 -1.52 2.44
CA LEU A 131 14.42 -2.77 2.49
C LEU A 131 14.01 -3.67 1.32
N GLU A 132 14.99 -4.34 0.73
CA GLU A 132 14.78 -5.33 -0.33
C GLU A 132 15.42 -6.63 0.13
N ILE A 133 14.65 -7.71 0.03
CA ILE A 133 15.17 -9.05 0.32
C ILE A 133 15.69 -9.59 -1.01
N SER A 134 17.00 -9.86 -1.06
CA SER A 134 17.62 -10.48 -2.23
C SER A 134 17.10 -11.90 -2.44
N ASN A 135 17.09 -12.36 -3.69
CA ASN A 135 16.76 -13.75 -4.06
C ASN A 135 15.32 -14.21 -3.75
N LEU A 136 14.36 -13.28 -3.59
CA LEU A 136 12.95 -13.62 -3.39
C LEU A 136 12.26 -14.23 -4.63
N GLY A 137 12.79 -13.96 -5.83
CA GLY A 137 12.04 -14.14 -7.08
C GLY A 137 11.11 -12.94 -7.34
N GLY A 138 10.13 -13.12 -8.23
CA GLY A 138 9.10 -12.11 -8.49
C GLY A 138 7.95 -12.18 -7.48
N PHE A 139 7.04 -11.20 -7.53
CA PHE A 139 5.81 -11.22 -6.73
C PHE A 139 5.07 -12.56 -6.82
N GLY A 140 4.68 -13.12 -5.67
CA GLY A 140 3.99 -14.42 -5.59
C GLY A 140 4.87 -15.65 -5.81
N SER A 141 6.19 -15.49 -6.02
CA SER A 141 7.10 -16.62 -6.16
C SER A 141 7.23 -17.38 -4.84
N LYS A 142 7.24 -18.71 -4.92
CA LYS A 142 7.55 -19.56 -3.77
C LYS A 142 9.03 -19.45 -3.46
N ASN A 143 9.35 -19.17 -2.20
CA ASN A 143 10.71 -19.12 -1.71
C ASN A 143 10.86 -20.02 -0.49
N GLY A 144 11.77 -20.99 -0.55
CA GLY A 144 11.96 -21.98 0.51
C GLY A 144 12.36 -21.36 1.85
N ILE A 145 13.18 -20.30 1.82
CA ILE A 145 13.65 -19.60 3.02
C ILE A 145 12.48 -18.89 3.71
N ILE A 146 11.61 -18.20 2.94
CA ILE A 146 10.41 -17.59 3.52
C ILE A 146 9.49 -18.65 4.11
N LEU A 147 9.23 -19.74 3.39
CA LEU A 147 8.33 -20.80 3.87
C LEU A 147 8.84 -21.44 5.17
N GLU A 148 10.15 -21.69 5.26
CA GLU A 148 10.78 -22.20 6.47
C GLU A 148 10.65 -21.20 7.62
N TYR A 149 10.90 -19.91 7.37
CA TYR A 149 10.71 -18.87 8.36
C TYR A 149 9.24 -18.77 8.82
N CYS A 150 8.28 -18.74 7.90
CA CYS A 150 6.84 -18.73 8.21
C CYS A 150 6.46 -19.92 9.11
N ASN A 151 6.94 -21.12 8.80
CA ASN A 151 6.66 -22.31 9.59
C ASN A 151 7.31 -22.25 10.98
N SER A 152 8.58 -21.83 11.06
CA SER A 152 9.29 -21.65 12.33
C SER A 152 8.61 -20.60 13.21
N PHE A 153 8.25 -19.46 12.64
CA PHE A 153 7.52 -18.38 13.30
C PHE A 153 6.16 -18.87 13.81
N TYR A 154 5.37 -19.53 12.96
CA TYR A 154 4.07 -20.09 13.33
C TYR A 154 4.20 -21.09 14.49
N ARG A 155 5.20 -21.98 14.45
CA ARG A 155 5.41 -22.96 15.52
C ARG A 155 5.63 -22.30 16.87
N LYS A 156 6.34 -21.16 16.90
CA LYS A 156 6.69 -20.40 18.11
C LYS A 156 5.55 -19.49 18.59
N ILE A 157 4.95 -18.72 17.69
CA ILE A 157 4.04 -17.62 18.04
C ILE A 157 2.55 -18.02 17.85
N LYS A 158 2.29 -19.15 17.18
CA LYS A 158 0.94 -19.63 16.82
C LYS A 158 0.15 -18.67 15.94
N PHE A 159 0.84 -17.72 15.31
CA PHE A 159 0.27 -16.80 14.33
C PHE A 159 0.79 -17.16 12.93
N LEU A 160 -0.13 -17.45 12.01
CA LEU A 160 0.24 -17.80 10.64
C LEU A 160 0.59 -16.53 9.88
N TRP A 161 1.82 -16.48 9.41
CA TRP A 161 2.44 -15.28 8.91
C TRP A 161 2.47 -15.30 7.38
N SER A 162 1.79 -14.35 6.73
CA SER A 162 1.86 -14.13 5.28
C SER A 162 2.45 -12.76 4.93
N LEU A 163 3.40 -12.29 5.76
CA LEU A 163 4.18 -11.06 5.62
C LEU A 163 3.53 -9.79 6.25
N PHE A 164 3.81 -9.62 7.54
CA PHE A 164 3.81 -8.34 8.26
C PHE A 164 5.04 -8.42 9.19
N ILE A 165 6.16 -7.85 8.78
CA ILE A 165 7.36 -7.90 9.60
C ILE A 165 7.17 -6.87 10.73
N LEU A 166 6.96 -7.30 11.98
CA LEU A 166 7.39 -6.54 13.15
C LEU A 166 8.80 -7.07 13.47
N VAL A 167 9.86 -6.45 12.94
CA VAL A 167 11.20 -6.85 13.38
C VAL A 167 11.43 -6.23 14.75
N ASN A 168 11.63 -7.08 15.76
CA ASN A 168 12.60 -6.78 16.82
C ASN A 168 13.98 -6.78 16.15
N LEU A 169 14.33 -5.68 15.46
CA LEU A 169 15.71 -5.39 15.12
C LEU A 169 16.38 -4.92 16.41
N CYS A 170 16.66 -5.87 17.30
CA CYS A 170 17.73 -5.70 18.25
C CYS A 170 19.02 -5.71 17.43
N MET A 171 19.55 -4.53 17.16
CA MET A 171 21.00 -4.35 17.01
C MET A 171 21.53 -3.88 18.35
#